data_AF-A0A9P6D2X9-F1
#
_entry.id   AF-A0A9P6D2X9-F1
#
_cell.length_a   1.000
_cell.length_b   1.000
_cell.length_c   1.000
_cell.angle_alpha   90.00
_cell.angle_beta   90.00
_cell.angle_gamma   90.00
#
_symmetry.space_group_name_H-M   'P 1'
#
loop_
_entity.id
_entity.type
_entity.pdbx_description
1 polymer ?
#
loop_
_entity_poly.entity_id
_entity_poly.type
_entity_poly.pdbx_seq_one_letter_code
_entity_poly.pdbx_strand_id
1 'polypeptide(L)'
;MNSHTCADSDDDPPCVAVFNDISRINHRCASIPSLPLSPQSTLHACSCSPNTIRLWRASSSAMYISACRAVPAGTELTTYYRDPFLPSSERRAALLAVYKFHCACPSCLSPASSDKRRLRLQQSRGRLADLVAWARAAPPLPDLLADTLELLALVQEEGLESQHVYGRVLRHLMCISYLMQMCAEGEEDDIGNNAEAGGYEGYKRMLRTWRLANGAEDVDVRRVELLEEEMMRVAVSRRRTGG
;
A
#
# COMPACT_ATOMS: atom_id res chain seq x y z
N MET A 1 -5.90 -30.47 -9.86
CA MET A 1 -5.29 -29.29 -10.50
C MET A 1 -6.43 -28.36 -10.88
N ASN A 2 -6.82 -27.44 -9.99
CA ASN A 2 -7.83 -26.44 -10.31
C ASN A 2 -7.08 -25.12 -10.55
N SER A 3 -6.88 -24.80 -11.82
CA SER A 3 -6.37 -23.51 -12.28
C SER A 3 -7.49 -22.49 -12.16
N HIS A 4 -7.45 -21.66 -11.13
CA HIS A 4 -8.23 -20.43 -11.10
C HIS A 4 -7.48 -19.37 -11.92
N THR A 5 -7.97 -19.13 -13.14
CA THR A 5 -7.60 -17.95 -13.94
C THR A 5 -8.28 -16.74 -13.32
N CYS A 6 -7.51 -15.75 -12.87
CA CYS A 6 -8.06 -14.42 -12.59
C CYS A 6 -8.41 -13.80 -13.94
N ALA A 7 -9.69 -13.44 -14.12
CA ALA A 7 -10.11 -12.62 -15.25
C ALA A 7 -9.79 -11.16 -14.94
N ASP A 8 -9.39 -10.41 -15.96
CA ASP A 8 -9.16 -8.96 -15.89
C ASP A 8 -10.52 -8.24 -15.92
N SER A 9 -11.14 -7.99 -14.77
CA SER A 9 -12.18 -6.97 -14.66
C SER A 9 -11.81 -5.92 -13.59
N ASP A 10 -12.00 -4.64 -13.92
CA ASP A 10 -11.53 -3.48 -13.14
C ASP A 10 -12.24 -3.29 -11.77
N ASP A 11 -13.18 -4.18 -11.43
CA ASP A 11 -13.88 -4.25 -10.14
C ASP A 11 -13.56 -5.53 -9.35
N ASP A 12 -12.60 -6.35 -9.81
CA ASP A 12 -12.25 -7.57 -9.10
C ASP A 12 -11.56 -7.28 -7.75
N PRO A 13 -11.93 -7.99 -6.67
CA PRO A 13 -11.24 -7.89 -5.40
C PRO A 13 -9.76 -8.25 -5.59
N PRO A 14 -8.85 -7.73 -4.74
CA PRO A 14 -7.44 -8.04 -4.86
C PRO A 14 -7.23 -9.56 -4.90
N CYS A 15 -6.28 -10.01 -5.73
CA CYS A 15 -5.94 -11.43 -5.83
C CYS A 15 -5.55 -11.97 -4.45
N VAL A 16 -6.45 -12.71 -3.82
CA VAL A 16 -6.32 -13.23 -2.46
C VAL A 16 -6.20 -14.74 -2.51
N ALA A 17 -5.15 -15.27 -1.89
CA ALA A 17 -4.97 -16.69 -1.67
C ALA A 17 -5.15 -17.01 -0.17
N VAL A 18 -5.95 -18.02 0.13
CA VAL A 18 -6.28 -18.47 1.50
C VAL A 18 -5.62 -19.80 1.79
N PHE A 19 -4.96 -19.89 2.93
CA PHE A 19 -4.25 -21.09 3.36
C PHE A 19 -4.61 -21.44 4.81
N ASN A 20 -4.99 -22.69 5.03
CA ASN A 20 -5.34 -23.21 6.35
C ASN A 20 -4.10 -23.61 7.17
N ASP A 21 -3.01 -24.00 6.48
CA ASP A 21 -1.70 -24.27 7.08
C ASP A 21 -0.60 -23.57 6.25
N ILE A 22 0.15 -22.65 6.86
CA ILE A 22 1.37 -22.09 6.26
C ILE A 22 2.51 -22.26 7.26
N SER A 23 3.48 -23.10 6.92
CA SER A 23 4.78 -23.11 7.60
C SER A 23 5.69 -21.98 7.07
N ARG A 24 5.71 -21.71 5.74
CA ARG A 24 6.41 -20.59 5.06
C ARG A 24 5.83 -20.31 3.66
N ILE A 25 5.79 -19.04 3.22
CA ILE A 25 5.57 -18.69 1.79
C ILE A 25 6.82 -19.10 1.02
N ASN A 26 6.65 -19.98 0.03
CA ASN A 26 7.69 -20.61 -0.77
C ASN A 26 8.81 -21.26 0.07
N HIS A 27 8.51 -22.40 0.71
CA HIS A 27 9.54 -23.38 1.01
C HIS A 27 9.45 -24.49 -0.04
N ARG A 28 10.32 -24.48 -1.04
CA ARG A 28 10.64 -25.72 -1.73
C ARG A 28 11.60 -26.48 -0.83
N CYS A 29 11.08 -27.23 0.15
CA CYS A 29 11.88 -28.22 0.85
C CYS A 29 12.01 -29.42 -0.08
N ALA A 30 13.06 -29.44 -0.91
CA ALA A 30 13.43 -30.66 -1.60
C ALA A 30 14.22 -31.54 -0.61
N SER A 31 13.51 -32.40 0.12
CA SER A 31 14.10 -33.66 0.58
C SER A 31 14.24 -34.58 -0.63
N ILE A 32 15.33 -34.43 -1.37
CA ILE A 32 15.82 -35.47 -2.29
C ILE A 32 17.27 -35.78 -1.88
N PRO A 33 17.58 -37.01 -1.46
CA PRO A 33 18.96 -37.40 -1.19
C PRO A 33 19.72 -37.51 -2.52
N SER A 34 20.98 -37.09 -2.49
CA SER A 34 21.99 -37.25 -3.55
C SER A 34 21.70 -36.54 -4.88
N LEU A 35 22.11 -35.27 -5.01
CA LEU A 35 22.72 -34.70 -6.21
C LEU A 35 23.44 -33.39 -5.82
N PRO A 36 24.60 -33.08 -6.41
CA PRO A 36 25.38 -31.90 -6.04
C PRO A 36 24.59 -30.64 -6.40
N LEU A 37 24.33 -29.81 -5.38
CA LEU A 37 23.65 -28.54 -5.49
C LEU A 37 24.41 -27.64 -6.47
N SER A 38 23.78 -27.27 -7.58
CA SER A 38 24.21 -26.10 -8.34
C SER A 38 23.99 -24.84 -7.47
N PRO A 39 24.79 -23.77 -7.59
CA PRO A 39 24.68 -22.60 -6.71
C PRO A 39 23.45 -21.70 -6.97
N GLN A 40 22.52 -22.10 -7.84
CA GLN A 40 21.38 -21.27 -8.25
C GLN A 40 20.07 -21.95 -7.88
N SER A 41 19.53 -21.67 -6.68
CA SER A 41 18.08 -21.53 -6.42
C SER A 41 17.76 -21.66 -4.93
N THR A 42 18.21 -20.72 -4.11
CA THR A 42 17.50 -20.44 -2.85
C THR A 42 16.58 -19.26 -3.11
N LEU A 43 15.45 -19.53 -3.78
CA LEU A 43 14.37 -18.56 -3.97
C LEU A 43 13.78 -18.23 -2.59
N HIS A 44 14.36 -17.21 -1.96
CA HIS A 44 13.89 -16.71 -0.69
C HIS A 44 12.75 -15.74 -0.98
N ALA A 45 11.51 -16.14 -0.69
CA ALA A 45 10.32 -15.29 -0.78
C ALA A 45 10.36 -14.04 0.15
N CYS A 46 11.49 -13.74 0.78
CA CYS A 46 11.68 -12.56 1.63
C CYS A 46 12.28 -11.39 0.83
N SER A 47 11.48 -10.34 0.64
CA SER A 47 11.90 -9.05 0.11
C SER A 47 11.60 -7.95 1.13
N CYS A 48 12.54 -7.01 1.30
CA CYS A 48 12.29 -5.78 2.04
C CYS A 48 11.48 -4.75 1.22
N SER A 49 11.06 -5.14 0.01
CA SER A 49 10.21 -4.40 -0.96
C SER A 49 9.13 -5.35 -1.51
N PRO A 50 8.27 -5.90 -0.63
CA PRO A 50 7.40 -7.05 -0.91
C PRO A 50 6.29 -6.72 -1.90
N ASN A 51 5.85 -7.66 -2.74
CA ASN A 51 4.66 -7.49 -3.61
C ASN A 51 3.37 -8.09 -3.01
N THR A 52 3.49 -8.82 -1.90
CA THR A 52 2.34 -9.35 -1.16
C THR A 52 2.38 -8.98 0.31
N ILE A 53 1.19 -8.91 0.92
CA ILE A 53 1.00 -8.84 2.36
C ILE A 53 0.45 -10.15 2.88
N ARG A 54 0.88 -10.53 4.09
CA ARG A 54 0.38 -11.67 4.84
C ARG A 54 -0.47 -11.19 6.00
N LEU A 55 -1.66 -11.78 6.16
CA LEU A 55 -2.60 -11.44 7.22
C LEU A 55 -3.15 -12.71 7.85
N TRP A 56 -3.25 -12.74 9.17
CA TRP A 56 -3.97 -13.80 9.87
C TRP A 56 -5.40 -13.33 10.16
N ARG A 57 -6.41 -14.09 9.74
CA ARG A 57 -7.80 -13.85 10.12
C ARG A 57 -8.21 -14.88 11.16
N ALA A 58 -8.47 -14.39 12.38
CA ALA A 58 -8.93 -15.23 13.49
C ALA A 58 -10.32 -15.82 13.22
N SER A 59 -11.21 -15.08 12.53
CA SER A 59 -12.57 -15.54 12.21
C SER A 59 -12.61 -16.81 11.37
N SER A 60 -11.66 -16.98 10.45
CA SER A 60 -11.52 -18.17 9.62
C SER A 60 -10.32 -19.04 9.99
N SER A 61 -9.60 -18.71 11.07
CA SER A 61 -8.34 -19.35 11.48
C SER A 61 -7.39 -19.66 10.31
N ALA A 62 -7.22 -18.69 9.41
CA ALA A 62 -6.47 -18.88 8.16
C ALA A 62 -5.56 -17.70 7.85
N MET A 63 -4.47 -18.00 7.12
CA MET A 63 -3.58 -17.02 6.55
C MET A 63 -4.08 -16.58 5.18
N TYR A 64 -4.15 -15.27 4.98
CA TYR A 64 -4.50 -14.63 3.72
C TYR A 64 -3.24 -13.98 3.16
N ILE A 65 -3.00 -14.20 1.88
CA ILE A 65 -1.96 -13.53 1.11
C ILE A 65 -2.66 -12.70 0.05
N SER A 66 -2.39 -11.41 0.03
CA SER A 66 -2.96 -10.50 -0.96
C SER A 66 -1.85 -9.77 -1.70
N ALA A 67 -2.00 -9.63 -3.01
CA ALA A 67 -1.14 -8.74 -3.81
C ALA A 67 -1.35 -7.28 -3.37
N CYS A 68 -0.26 -6.54 -3.21
CA CYS A 68 -0.29 -5.12 -2.83
C CYS A 68 -0.09 -4.17 -4.02
N ARG A 69 0.26 -4.73 -5.18
CA ARG A 69 0.45 -4.07 -6.47
C ARG A 69 0.23 -5.09 -7.59
N ALA A 70 0.16 -4.63 -8.83
CA ALA A 70 0.15 -5.53 -9.97
C ALA A 70 1.40 -6.44 -9.97
N VAL A 71 1.19 -7.74 -10.17
CA VAL A 71 2.26 -8.73 -10.21
C VAL A 71 2.19 -9.45 -11.56
N PRO A 72 3.14 -9.21 -12.48
CA PRO A 72 3.16 -9.90 -13.77
C PRO A 72 3.28 -11.42 -13.60
N ALA A 73 2.66 -12.17 -14.51
CA ALA A 73 2.75 -13.63 -14.53
C ALA A 73 4.21 -14.10 -14.54
N GLY A 74 4.53 -15.11 -13.73
CA GLY A 74 5.89 -15.62 -13.59
C GLY A 74 6.79 -14.83 -12.62
N THR A 75 6.33 -13.69 -12.08
CA THR A 75 7.04 -12.96 -11.03
C THR A 75 6.91 -13.70 -9.69
N GLU A 76 8.02 -13.83 -8.95
CA GLU A 76 7.99 -14.43 -7.63
C GLU A 76 7.13 -13.60 -6.65
N LEU A 77 6.25 -14.27 -5.91
CA LEU A 77 5.51 -13.65 -4.81
C LEU A 77 6.42 -13.53 -3.58
N THR A 78 6.59 -12.31 -3.11
CA THR A 78 7.51 -11.95 -2.04
C THR A 78 6.79 -11.18 -0.95
N THR A 79 7.35 -11.27 0.24
CA THR A 79 6.80 -10.76 1.49
C THR A 79 7.95 -10.35 2.42
N TYR A 80 7.67 -9.61 3.49
CA TYR A 80 8.70 -9.16 4.42
C TYR A 80 8.69 -10.01 5.70
N TYR A 81 9.86 -10.31 6.25
CA TYR A 81 10.03 -11.03 7.53
C TYR A 81 10.49 -10.11 8.67
N ARG A 82 10.89 -8.90 8.34
CA ARG A 82 11.33 -7.85 9.25
C ARG A 82 10.73 -6.54 8.79
N ASP A 83 10.49 -5.64 9.75
CA ASP A 83 10.00 -4.30 9.46
C ASP A 83 10.86 -3.68 8.35
N PRO A 84 10.26 -3.35 7.18
CA PRO A 84 11.01 -2.79 6.07
C PRO A 84 11.60 -1.42 6.41
N PHE A 85 11.11 -0.70 7.42
CA PHE A 85 11.61 0.61 7.79
C PHE A 85 12.85 0.60 8.69
N LEU A 86 13.26 -0.55 9.22
CA LEU A 86 14.56 -0.68 9.89
C LEU A 86 15.71 -0.40 8.89
N PRO A 87 16.86 0.15 9.32
CA PRO A 87 18.04 0.28 8.46
C PRO A 87 18.44 -1.04 7.79
N SER A 88 19.02 -0.98 6.60
CA SER A 88 19.37 -2.17 5.82
C SER A 88 20.32 -3.11 6.55
N SER A 89 21.26 -2.55 7.31
CA SER A 89 22.17 -3.29 8.18
C SER A 89 21.41 -4.12 9.22
N GLU A 90 20.44 -3.53 9.90
CA GLU A 90 19.60 -4.20 10.90
C GLU A 90 18.69 -5.26 10.27
N ARG A 91 18.04 -4.94 9.15
CA ARG A 91 17.22 -5.92 8.39
C ARG A 91 18.05 -7.15 8.04
N ARG A 92 19.26 -6.96 7.50
CA ARG A 92 20.16 -8.05 7.11
C ARG A 92 20.67 -8.83 8.30
N ALA A 93 21.11 -8.16 9.36
CA ALA A 93 21.57 -8.83 10.58
C ALA A 93 20.46 -9.71 11.18
N ALA A 94 19.23 -9.21 11.26
CA ALA A 94 18.10 -9.94 11.78
C ALA A 94 17.68 -11.12 10.88
N LEU A 95 17.77 -10.96 9.56
CA LEU A 95 17.51 -12.05 8.60
C LEU A 95 18.59 -13.13 8.67
N LEU A 96 19.86 -12.74 8.75
CA LEU A 96 20.97 -13.68 8.89
C LEU A 96 20.90 -14.43 10.21
N ALA A 97 20.58 -13.75 11.32
CA ALA A 97 20.50 -14.36 12.63
C ALA A 97 19.47 -15.48 12.70
N VAL A 98 18.28 -15.28 12.13
CA VAL A 98 17.13 -16.20 12.25
C VAL A 98 16.99 -17.13 11.05
N TYR A 99 17.14 -16.61 9.84
CA TYR A 99 16.86 -17.33 8.60
C TYR A 99 18.12 -17.72 7.82
N LYS A 100 19.30 -17.32 8.30
CA LYS A 100 20.61 -17.75 7.78
C LYS A 100 20.85 -17.40 6.30
N PHE A 101 20.34 -16.26 5.84
CA PHE A 101 20.59 -15.74 4.50
C PHE A 101 20.83 -14.22 4.47
N HIS A 102 21.45 -13.74 3.40
CA HIS A 102 21.60 -12.31 3.11
C HIS A 102 20.56 -11.87 2.10
N CYS A 103 19.75 -10.87 2.44
CA CYS A 103 18.77 -10.33 1.50
C CYS A 103 19.46 -9.54 0.38
N ALA A 104 19.11 -9.87 -0.86
CA ALA A 104 19.61 -9.23 -2.09
C ALA A 104 18.49 -8.51 -2.87
N CYS A 105 17.38 -8.12 -2.21
CA CYS A 105 16.34 -7.33 -2.86
C CYS A 105 16.85 -5.91 -3.22
N PRO A 106 16.17 -5.17 -4.12
CA PRO A 106 16.64 -3.86 -4.59
C PRO A 106 17.03 -2.87 -3.49
N SER A 107 16.23 -2.78 -2.42
CA SER A 107 16.52 -1.89 -1.29
C SER A 107 17.74 -2.30 -0.47
N CYS A 108 18.05 -3.59 -0.43
CA CYS A 108 19.26 -4.10 0.18
C CYS A 108 20.47 -3.87 -0.75
N LEU A 109 20.32 -4.03 -2.06
CA LEU A 109 21.41 -3.76 -3.01
C LEU A 109 21.84 -2.29 -3.03
N SER A 110 20.94 -1.36 -2.72
CA SER A 110 21.22 0.08 -2.62
C SER A 110 20.88 0.63 -1.23
N PRO A 111 21.63 0.25 -0.17
CA PRO A 111 21.21 0.49 1.20
C PRO A 111 21.18 1.98 1.57
N ALA A 112 22.15 2.78 1.13
CA ALA A 112 22.23 4.19 1.49
C ALA A 112 21.07 5.03 0.93
N SER A 113 20.70 4.83 -0.33
CA SER A 113 19.56 5.52 -0.94
C SER A 113 18.24 5.05 -0.36
N SER A 114 18.09 3.73 -0.19
CA SER A 114 16.86 3.13 0.33
C SER A 114 16.59 3.52 1.78
N ASP A 115 17.61 3.46 2.66
CA ASP A 115 17.44 3.84 4.06
C ASP A 115 17.13 5.35 4.18
N LYS A 116 17.72 6.21 3.34
CA LYS A 116 17.37 7.63 3.27
C LYS A 116 15.90 7.84 2.89
N ARG A 117 15.39 7.14 1.85
CA ARG A 117 13.99 7.24 1.43
C ARG A 117 13.04 6.72 2.50
N ARG A 118 13.34 5.57 3.11
CA ARG A 118 12.55 4.96 4.18
C ARG A 118 12.49 5.87 5.41
N LEU A 119 13.60 6.50 5.78
CA LEU A 119 13.63 7.48 6.87
C LEU A 119 12.75 8.69 6.55
N ARG A 120 12.82 9.23 5.33
CA ARG A 120 11.92 10.32 4.88
C ARG A 120 10.45 9.91 4.98
N LEU A 121 10.11 8.70 4.55
CA LEU A 121 8.74 8.17 4.65
C LEU A 121 8.28 8.03 6.11
N GLN A 122 9.14 7.56 7.02
CA GLN A 122 8.84 7.48 8.46
C GLN A 122 8.64 8.86 9.08
N GLN A 123 9.48 9.83 8.71
CA GLN A 123 9.44 11.19 9.22
C GLN A 123 8.28 12.01 8.65
N SER A 124 7.73 11.62 7.50
CA SER A 124 6.56 12.28 6.92
C SER A 124 5.36 12.16 7.88
N ARG A 125 5.02 13.27 8.53
CA ARG A 125 3.86 13.37 9.41
C ARG A 125 2.66 13.76 8.55
N GLY A 126 1.92 12.76 8.07
CA GLY A 126 0.63 12.99 7.44
C GLY A 126 -0.41 13.38 8.50
N ARG A 127 -0.59 14.67 8.79
CA ARG A 127 -1.67 15.13 9.66
C ARG A 127 -2.89 15.47 8.81
N LEU A 128 -3.78 14.49 8.62
CA LEU A 128 -5.12 14.73 8.05
C LEU A 128 -5.85 15.89 8.76
N ALA A 129 -5.60 16.08 10.06
CA ALA A 129 -6.09 17.22 10.83
C ALA A 129 -5.68 18.58 10.24
N ASP A 130 -4.44 18.70 9.71
CA ASP A 130 -3.96 19.92 9.07
C ASP A 130 -4.71 20.18 7.76
N LEU A 131 -5.02 19.13 7.01
CA LEU A 131 -5.82 19.23 5.79
C LEU A 131 -7.26 19.66 6.09
N VAL A 132 -7.88 19.08 7.12
CA VAL A 132 -9.23 19.46 7.55
C VAL A 132 -9.25 20.90 8.08
N ALA A 133 -8.21 21.31 8.81
CA ALA A 133 -8.07 22.70 9.26
C ALA A 133 -7.89 23.65 8.07
N TRP A 134 -7.05 23.29 7.10
CA TRP A 134 -6.86 24.05 5.86
C TRP A 134 -8.18 24.21 5.10
N ALA A 135 -8.95 23.12 4.93
CA ALA A 135 -10.23 23.14 4.22
C ALA A 135 -11.22 24.15 4.80
N ARG A 136 -11.18 24.36 6.13
CA ARG A 136 -12.02 25.34 6.84
C ARG A 136 -11.55 26.78 6.64
N ALA A 137 -10.24 27.02 6.67
CA ALA A 137 -9.66 28.37 6.64
C ALA A 137 -9.43 28.92 5.22
N ALA A 138 -9.40 28.05 4.21
CA ALA A 138 -9.24 28.39 2.80
C ALA A 138 -8.04 29.31 2.42
N PRO A 139 -6.82 29.16 2.99
CA PRO A 139 -5.65 29.82 2.42
C PRO A 139 -5.30 29.17 1.06
N PRO A 140 -4.39 29.75 0.23
CA PRO A 140 -3.92 29.10 -0.99
C PRO A 140 -3.56 27.64 -0.74
N LEU A 141 -3.88 26.73 -1.67
CA LEU A 141 -3.50 25.32 -1.55
C LEU A 141 -1.99 25.25 -1.36
N PRO A 142 -1.48 24.74 -0.22
CA PRO A 142 -0.04 24.63 -0.01
C PRO A 142 0.57 23.66 -1.04
N ASP A 143 1.90 23.69 -1.17
CA ASP A 143 2.73 22.70 -1.90
C ASP A 143 2.51 21.23 -1.46
N LEU A 144 1.57 21.00 -0.54
CA LEU A 144 1.14 19.73 0.00
C LEU A 144 0.73 18.70 -1.06
N LEU A 145 0.13 19.12 -2.19
CA LEU A 145 -0.15 18.17 -3.28
C LEU A 145 1.15 17.61 -3.85
N ALA A 146 2.10 18.49 -4.20
CA ALA A 146 3.39 18.10 -4.76
C ALA A 146 4.17 17.23 -3.76
N ASP A 147 4.23 17.64 -2.49
CA ASP A 147 4.86 16.87 -1.43
C ASP A 147 4.21 15.47 -1.27
N THR A 148 2.89 15.40 -1.33
CA THR A 148 2.17 14.13 -1.15
C THR A 148 2.35 13.21 -2.37
N LEU A 149 2.38 13.75 -3.58
CA LEU A 149 2.72 13.01 -4.80
C LEU A 149 4.17 12.50 -4.77
N GLU A 150 5.10 13.30 -4.25
CA GLU A 150 6.49 12.85 -4.07
C GLU A 150 6.56 11.71 -3.05
N LEU A 151 5.80 11.77 -1.96
CA LEU A 151 5.70 10.66 -1.00
C LEU A 151 5.10 9.40 -1.65
N LEU A 152 4.08 9.54 -2.52
CA LEU A 152 3.52 8.41 -3.27
C LEU A 152 4.59 7.74 -4.14
N ALA A 153 5.33 8.54 -4.91
CA ALA A 153 6.42 8.06 -5.75
C ALA A 153 7.50 7.34 -4.93
N LEU A 154 7.89 7.89 -3.78
CA LEU A 154 8.87 7.27 -2.89
C LEU A 154 8.38 5.92 -2.32
N VAL A 155 7.10 5.80 -1.99
CA VAL A 155 6.53 4.53 -1.51
C VAL A 155 6.56 3.47 -2.61
N GLN A 156 6.20 3.84 -3.84
CA GLN A 156 6.21 2.95 -5.00
C GLN A 156 7.63 2.54 -5.41
N GLU A 157 8.58 3.48 -5.41
CA GLU A 157 10.00 3.21 -5.69
C GLU A 157 10.61 2.24 -4.67
N GLU A 158 10.20 2.34 -3.40
CA GLU A 158 10.63 1.44 -2.34
C GLU A 158 9.86 0.11 -2.29
N GLY A 159 8.81 -0.06 -3.10
CA GLY A 159 7.94 -1.23 -3.10
C GLY A 159 7.26 -1.46 -1.75
N LEU A 160 6.79 -0.39 -1.10
CA LEU A 160 6.18 -0.38 0.23
C LEU A 160 4.66 -0.21 0.19
N GLU A 161 4.00 -0.59 -0.90
CA GLU A 161 2.54 -0.49 -1.07
C GLU A 161 1.78 -1.35 -0.05
N SER A 162 2.42 -2.36 0.53
CA SER A 162 1.85 -3.16 1.62
C SER A 162 1.85 -2.45 2.99
N GLN A 163 2.44 -1.26 3.10
CA GLN A 163 2.67 -0.59 4.38
C GLN A 163 1.65 0.51 4.62
N HIS A 164 1.35 0.80 5.89
CA HIS A 164 0.39 1.84 6.29
C HIS A 164 0.69 3.24 5.74
N VAL A 165 1.96 3.54 5.43
CA VAL A 165 2.33 4.81 4.79
C VAL A 165 1.64 4.99 3.44
N TYR A 166 1.48 3.92 2.65
CA TYR A 166 0.81 3.98 1.36
C TYR A 166 -0.66 4.36 1.52
N GLY A 167 -1.40 3.65 2.38
CA GLY A 167 -2.79 3.98 2.69
C GLY A 167 -2.97 5.41 3.24
N ARG A 168 -2.02 5.88 4.07
CA ARG A 168 -2.02 7.27 4.56
C ARG A 168 -1.86 8.28 3.42
N VAL A 169 -0.91 8.05 2.52
CA VAL A 169 -0.64 8.92 1.36
C VAL A 169 -1.84 8.93 0.41
N LEU A 170 -2.42 7.77 0.09
CA LEU A 170 -3.62 7.68 -0.75
C LEU A 170 -4.80 8.43 -0.14
N ARG A 171 -5.02 8.29 1.17
CA ARG A 171 -6.06 9.06 1.86
C ARG A 171 -5.83 10.57 1.78
N HIS A 172 -4.59 11.01 1.89
CA HIS A 172 -4.26 12.44 1.76
C HIS A 172 -4.54 12.94 0.34
N LEU A 173 -4.10 12.22 -0.68
CA LEU A 173 -4.33 12.57 -2.08
C LEU A 173 -5.83 12.59 -2.40
N MET A 174 -6.58 11.58 -1.95
CA MET A 174 -8.04 11.54 -2.05
C MET A 174 -8.66 12.83 -1.47
N CYS A 175 -8.31 13.19 -0.24
CA CYS A 175 -8.86 14.37 0.39
C CYS A 175 -8.42 15.68 -0.29
N ILE A 176 -7.16 15.80 -0.73
CA ILE A 176 -6.67 16.98 -1.47
C ILE A 176 -7.44 17.12 -2.79
N SER A 177 -7.57 16.04 -3.56
CA SER A 177 -8.29 16.04 -4.84
C SER A 177 -9.76 16.43 -4.65
N TYR A 178 -10.43 15.92 -3.62
CA TYR A 178 -11.81 16.29 -3.29
C TYR A 178 -11.93 17.81 -3.04
N LEU A 179 -11.04 18.36 -2.20
CA LEU A 179 -11.06 19.79 -1.90
C LEU A 179 -10.80 20.62 -3.16
N MET A 180 -9.82 20.24 -3.98
CA MET A 180 -9.52 20.95 -5.22
C MET A 180 -10.71 20.99 -6.18
N GLN A 181 -11.44 19.88 -6.34
CA GLN A 181 -12.67 19.80 -7.14
C GLN A 181 -13.74 20.75 -6.60
N MET A 182 -14.09 20.62 -5.32
CA MET A 182 -15.13 21.43 -4.69
C MET A 182 -14.80 22.94 -4.58
N CYS A 183 -13.51 23.30 -4.63
CA CYS A 183 -13.06 24.70 -4.65
C CYS A 183 -13.06 25.30 -6.06
N ALA A 184 -12.90 24.47 -7.10
CA ALA A 184 -13.02 24.89 -8.50
C ALA A 184 -14.49 25.07 -8.90
N GLU A 185 -15.40 24.32 -8.28
CA GLU A 185 -16.85 24.38 -8.50
C GLU A 185 -17.51 25.53 -7.74
N GLY A 186 -17.48 26.70 -8.38
CA GLY A 186 -18.46 27.77 -8.21
C GLY A 186 -19.68 27.66 -9.14
N GLU A 187 -19.76 26.62 -9.97
CA GLU A 187 -20.89 26.33 -10.86
C GLU A 187 -21.30 24.87 -10.64
N GLU A 188 -22.47 24.68 -10.02
CA GLU A 188 -23.21 23.42 -10.10
C GLU A 188 -23.57 23.23 -11.57
N ASP A 189 -22.78 22.49 -12.33
CA ASP A 189 -23.28 21.65 -13.42
C ASP A 189 -22.14 20.78 -14.01
N ASP A 190 -22.43 19.48 -14.04
CA ASP A 190 -21.81 18.44 -14.86
C ASP A 190 -20.31 18.14 -14.66
N ILE A 191 -19.99 17.25 -13.71
CA ILE A 191 -18.61 16.77 -13.54
C ILE A 191 -18.54 15.27 -13.74
N GLY A 192 -18.27 14.96 -15.01
CA GLY A 192 -17.77 13.68 -15.47
C GLY A 192 -16.49 13.28 -14.74
N ASN A 193 -16.56 12.14 -14.07
CA ASN A 193 -15.87 10.93 -14.53
C ASN A 193 -14.42 11.11 -15.03
N ASN A 194 -13.55 11.82 -14.29
CA ASN A 194 -12.11 11.67 -14.45
C ASN A 194 -11.66 10.39 -13.73
N ALA A 195 -11.96 9.27 -14.38
CA ALA A 195 -11.60 7.91 -13.99
C ALA A 195 -10.11 7.58 -14.21
N GLU A 196 -9.30 8.54 -14.65
CA GLU A 196 -7.85 8.38 -14.72
C GLU A 196 -7.21 8.48 -13.32
N ALA A 197 -6.10 7.77 -13.13
CA ALA A 197 -5.47 7.41 -11.85
C ALA A 197 -4.95 8.57 -10.96
N GLY A 198 -5.43 9.81 -11.13
CA GLY A 198 -4.97 11.01 -10.42
C GLY A 198 -6.07 11.90 -9.80
N GLY A 199 -7.34 11.48 -9.82
CA GLY A 199 -8.47 12.22 -9.23
C GLY A 199 -8.97 11.68 -7.89
N TYR A 200 -9.97 12.35 -7.31
CA TYR A 200 -10.63 11.92 -6.06
C TYR A 200 -11.09 10.45 -6.13
N GLU A 201 -11.86 10.09 -7.16
CA GLU A 201 -12.36 8.71 -7.35
C GLU A 201 -11.23 7.70 -7.60
N GLY A 202 -10.16 8.11 -8.29
CA GLY A 202 -8.97 7.30 -8.49
C GLY A 202 -8.29 6.93 -7.16
N TYR A 203 -7.97 7.94 -6.35
CA TYR A 203 -7.33 7.71 -5.05
C TYR A 203 -8.24 7.00 -4.05
N LYS A 204 -9.55 7.27 -4.09
CA LYS A 204 -10.55 6.56 -3.30
C LYS A 204 -10.58 5.08 -3.65
N ARG A 205 -10.63 4.73 -4.94
CA ARG A 205 -10.55 3.34 -5.42
C ARG A 205 -9.25 2.66 -4.96
N MET A 206 -8.10 3.31 -5.15
CA MET A 206 -6.81 2.76 -4.72
C MET A 206 -6.76 2.52 -3.20
N LEU A 207 -7.29 3.46 -2.40
CA LEU A 207 -7.36 3.33 -0.95
C LEU A 207 -8.30 2.20 -0.52
N ARG A 208 -9.45 2.05 -1.18
CA ARG A 208 -10.40 0.95 -0.98
C ARG A 208 -9.73 -0.40 -1.19
N THR A 209 -9.11 -0.59 -2.36
CA THR A 209 -8.40 -1.81 -2.72
C THR A 209 -7.28 -2.10 -1.73
N TRP A 210 -6.51 -1.09 -1.34
CA TRP A 210 -5.46 -1.23 -0.36
C TRP A 210 -5.98 -1.67 1.01
N ARG A 211 -7.08 -1.08 1.51
CA ARG A 211 -7.70 -1.45 2.80
C ARG A 211 -8.14 -2.92 2.81
N LEU A 212 -8.80 -3.36 1.74
CA LEU A 212 -9.22 -4.76 1.56
C LEU A 212 -8.01 -5.70 1.53
N ALA A 213 -6.97 -5.36 0.75
CA ALA A 213 -5.74 -6.13 0.68
C ALA A 213 -5.01 -6.20 2.04
N ASN A 214 -5.14 -5.15 2.87
CA ASN A 214 -4.58 -5.07 4.22
C ASN A 214 -5.52 -5.63 5.31
N GLY A 215 -6.57 -6.35 4.91
CA GLY A 215 -7.37 -7.18 5.80
C GLY A 215 -8.61 -6.53 6.36
N ALA A 216 -8.89 -5.26 6.03
CA ALA A 216 -10.14 -4.62 6.42
C ALA A 216 -11.33 -5.37 5.82
N GLU A 217 -12.43 -5.43 6.58
CA GLU A 217 -13.68 -5.99 6.08
C GLU A 217 -14.38 -4.97 5.19
N ASP A 218 -15.03 -5.43 4.12
CA ASP A 218 -15.68 -4.58 3.14
C ASP A 218 -16.78 -3.68 3.76
N VAL A 219 -17.46 -4.16 4.81
CA VAL A 219 -18.41 -3.35 5.59
C VAL A 219 -17.73 -2.19 6.32
N ASP A 220 -16.56 -2.43 6.91
CA ASP A 220 -15.80 -1.39 7.62
C ASP A 220 -15.18 -0.41 6.64
N VAL A 221 -14.71 -0.89 5.48
CA VAL A 221 -14.18 -0.03 4.41
C VAL A 221 -15.27 0.94 3.93
N ARG A 222 -16.47 0.45 3.60
CA ARG A 222 -17.61 1.31 3.23
C ARG A 222 -17.97 2.32 4.32
N ARG A 223 -17.98 1.89 5.59
CA ARG A 223 -18.31 2.79 6.72
C ARG A 223 -17.27 3.91 6.82
N VAL A 224 -15.98 3.59 6.73
CA VAL A 224 -14.90 4.59 6.80
C VAL A 224 -14.96 5.54 5.60
N GLU A 225 -15.21 5.04 4.39
CA GLU A 225 -15.38 5.87 3.20
C GLU A 225 -16.50 6.91 3.36
N LEU A 226 -17.67 6.47 3.84
CA LEU A 226 -18.80 7.37 4.10
C LEU A 226 -18.46 8.45 5.15
N LEU A 227 -17.75 8.07 6.21
CA LEU A 227 -17.32 9.02 7.25
C LEU A 227 -16.28 10.03 6.71
N GLU A 228 -15.35 9.58 5.88
CA GLU A 228 -14.35 10.44 5.24
C GLU A 228 -15.01 11.41 4.26
N GLU A 229 -15.96 10.94 3.45
CA GLU A 229 -16.77 11.80 2.57
C GLU A 229 -17.56 12.85 3.35
N GLU A 230 -18.29 12.44 4.38
CA GLU A 230 -19.09 13.35 5.19
C GLU A 230 -18.22 14.39 5.90
N MET A 231 -17.07 13.97 6.44
CA MET A 231 -16.10 14.88 7.03
C MET A 231 -15.63 15.96 6.04
N MET A 232 -15.34 15.56 4.80
CA MET A 232 -14.88 16.48 3.75
C MET A 232 -16.01 17.40 3.26
N ARG A 233 -17.23 16.87 3.10
CA ARG A 233 -18.44 17.67 2.81
C ARG A 233 -18.69 18.74 3.86
N VAL A 234 -18.66 18.36 5.15
CA VAL A 234 -18.84 19.30 6.27
C VAL A 234 -17.72 20.35 6.33
N ALA A 235 -16.48 19.98 6.00
CA ALA A 235 -15.37 20.93 5.96
C ALA A 235 -15.56 21.98 4.86
N VAL A 236 -16.02 21.57 3.68
CA VAL A 236 -16.31 22.47 2.54
C VAL A 236 -17.56 23.31 2.77
N SER A 237 -18.64 22.76 3.34
CA SER A 237 -19.89 23.52 3.54
C SER A 237 -19.70 24.70 4.49
N ARG A 238 -18.93 24.51 5.58
CA ARG A 238 -18.58 25.58 6.53
C ARG A 238 -17.81 26.73 5.87
N ARG A 239 -17.03 26.45 4.82
CA ARG A 239 -16.35 27.48 4.02
C ARG A 239 -17.34 28.36 3.25
N ARG A 240 -18.40 27.77 2.67
CA ARG A 240 -19.40 28.52 1.89
C ARG A 240 -20.29 29.41 2.78
N THR A 241 -20.51 29.02 4.03
CA THR A 241 -21.41 29.75 4.96
C THR A 241 -20.72 30.82 5.80
N GLY A 242 -19.41 31.05 5.65
CA GLY A 242 -18.68 32.13 6.34
C GLY A 242 -18.69 32.02 7.87
N GLY A 243 -18.65 30.80 8.41
CA GLY A 243 -18.67 30.53 9.86
C GLY A 243 -17.28 30.43 10.48
#